data_AF-A0A7V3UXU7-F1
#
_entry.id   AF-A0A7V3UXU7-F1
#
_cell.length_a   1.000
_cell.length_b   1.000
_cell.length_c   1.000
_cell.angle_alpha   90.00
_cell.angle_beta   90.00
_cell.angle_gamma   90.00
#
_symmetry.space_group_name_H-M   'P 1'
#
loop_
_entity.id
_entity.type
_entity.pdbx_description
1 polymer ?
#
loop_
_entity_poly.entity_id
_entity_poly.type
_entity_poly.pdbx_seq_one_letter_code
_entity_poly.pdbx_strand_id
1 'polypeptide(L)'
;MSKLWVSRNLLAAAFLAALTAPAAAQIKADALSALAQLNSLRVAQTLQLDRTKAASILPTLEELDKQRAALAAWATAQWQANRTAVEATLRAWRPDRPPEATGAQACAKLHEDYLKNLKAYQQAVEKAATAVLAAAGVAQGVVEDPQAAEQRREMERRFDGSRSAAEFIVNTAEALRLLMADDYAIVRLPEAERVARRLGAREPVAADPLTATVLSVLDDLMTLPVEAFTTQRAALLRRVGQIIGEPESAAIPPVLTWDAFTDWLKAPETLLVLRDLAGQPGSTAPAQVPEEFLSAMHEIELMWFFEHLELNGAQAAAISELLTQIQVDLRNAEAKRAEVAAEAPQLLGQVKAALTAGDAIPTKLADAVQKLLARAEEVEANLRRAMVENIAAFQRLLSEPQRSLVYWQPDGAALRAMPRDRRAESLRHDAALIADAVDFLNAIKFQRSKRYRNVKVQFTDDFVAQYVDPNSPDFDAVVEAVLEVVRQARYVTPEDWESGADVEYGARVIRAMGLLQELEVPAPENEQYDWRDLYELLTDSRAVAMAQTWMAAPPR
;
A
#
# COMPACT_ATOMS: atom_id res chain seq x y z
N MET A 1 23.67 -42.58 32.64
CA MET A 1 22.89 -41.61 33.46
C MET A 1 22.69 -40.24 32.79
N SER A 2 23.39 -39.88 31.69
CA SER A 2 23.22 -38.57 31.02
C SER A 2 21.98 -38.42 30.14
N LYS A 3 21.49 -39.48 29.49
CA LYS A 3 20.30 -39.42 28.60
C LYS A 3 18.96 -39.17 29.32
N LEU A 4 18.84 -39.58 30.58
CA LEU A 4 17.63 -39.37 31.41
C LEU A 4 17.54 -37.97 32.03
N TRP A 5 18.66 -37.23 32.08
CA TRP A 5 18.70 -35.86 32.60
C TRP A 5 18.34 -34.84 31.50
N VAL A 6 18.82 -35.09 30.27
CA VAL A 6 18.47 -34.28 29.08
C VAL A 6 16.98 -34.39 28.74
N SER A 7 16.37 -35.58 28.85
CA SER A 7 14.93 -35.76 28.58
C SER A 7 14.03 -35.09 29.63
N ARG A 8 14.42 -35.08 30.91
CA ARG A 8 13.67 -34.40 31.98
C ARG A 8 13.75 -32.88 31.88
N ASN A 9 14.90 -32.33 31.47
CA ASN A 9 15.06 -30.89 31.27
C ASN A 9 14.32 -30.39 30.02
N LEU A 10 14.25 -31.18 28.94
CA LEU A 10 13.45 -30.87 27.75
C LEU A 10 11.94 -30.91 28.05
N LEU A 11 11.47 -31.90 28.81
CA LEU A 11 10.09 -31.98 29.26
C LEU A 11 9.73 -30.85 30.23
N ALA A 12 10.61 -30.50 31.16
CA ALA A 12 10.40 -29.38 32.07
C ALA A 12 10.38 -28.02 31.33
N ALA A 13 11.24 -27.82 30.34
CA ALA A 13 11.26 -26.62 29.50
C ALA A 13 10.00 -26.53 28.61
N ALA A 14 9.57 -27.64 28.01
CA ALA A 14 8.33 -27.69 27.22
C ALA A 14 7.08 -27.46 28.09
N PHE A 15 7.07 -27.99 29.32
CA PHE A 15 5.97 -27.81 30.27
C PHE A 15 5.92 -26.38 30.83
N LEU A 16 7.07 -25.77 31.15
CA LEU A 16 7.13 -24.35 31.52
C LEU A 16 6.68 -23.47 30.35
N ALA A 17 7.14 -23.73 29.13
CA ALA A 17 6.74 -22.98 27.94
C ALA A 17 5.22 -23.08 27.69
N ALA A 18 4.63 -24.26 27.85
CA ALA A 18 3.18 -24.47 27.72
C ALA A 18 2.36 -23.75 28.81
N LEU A 19 2.91 -23.57 30.02
CA LEU A 19 2.25 -22.86 31.11
C LEU A 19 2.41 -21.33 31.04
N THR A 20 3.52 -20.83 30.50
CA THR A 20 3.78 -19.38 30.41
C THR A 20 3.30 -18.75 29.11
N ALA A 21 3.13 -19.52 28.03
CA ALA A 21 2.62 -19.05 26.75
C ALA A 21 1.25 -18.34 26.82
N PRO A 22 0.21 -18.88 27.50
CA PRO A 22 -1.08 -18.20 27.58
C PRO A 22 -1.02 -16.89 28.39
N ALA A 23 -0.22 -16.85 29.45
CA ALA A 23 -0.02 -15.62 30.23
C ALA A 23 0.70 -14.53 29.41
N ALA A 24 1.73 -14.89 28.66
CA ALA A 24 2.44 -13.96 27.78
C ALA A 24 1.55 -13.45 26.62
N ALA A 25 0.73 -14.33 26.04
CA ALA A 25 -0.22 -13.96 25.00
C ALA A 25 -1.29 -12.99 25.53
N GLN A 26 -1.80 -13.22 26.74
CA GLN A 26 -2.75 -12.31 27.39
C GLN A 26 -2.13 -10.94 27.66
N ILE A 27 -0.90 -10.89 28.21
CA ILE A 27 -0.20 -9.62 28.46
C ILE A 27 -0.01 -8.82 27.15
N LYS A 28 0.34 -9.50 26.06
CA LYS A 28 0.45 -8.88 24.72
C LYS A 28 -0.91 -8.32 24.27
N ALA A 29 -1.98 -9.08 24.40
CA ALA A 29 -3.33 -8.67 24.01
C ALA A 29 -3.80 -7.45 24.83
N ASP A 30 -3.59 -7.46 26.14
CA ASP A 30 -3.95 -6.36 27.04
C ASP A 30 -3.17 -5.07 26.70
N ALA A 31 -1.87 -5.20 26.40
CA ALA A 31 -1.03 -4.08 25.98
C ALA A 31 -1.51 -3.46 24.66
N LEU A 32 -1.84 -4.28 23.66
CA LEU A 32 -2.37 -3.83 22.38
C LEU A 32 -3.75 -3.17 22.52
N SER A 33 -4.64 -3.74 23.36
CA SER A 33 -5.93 -3.12 23.66
C SER A 33 -5.78 -1.77 24.37
N ALA A 34 -4.82 -1.65 25.29
CA ALA A 34 -4.54 -0.38 25.96
C ALA A 34 -4.02 0.67 24.96
N LEU A 35 -3.16 0.29 24.03
CA LEU A 35 -2.68 1.17 22.96
C LEU A 35 -3.84 1.65 22.05
N ALA A 36 -4.75 0.74 21.69
CA ALA A 36 -5.95 1.09 20.91
C ALA A 36 -6.87 2.07 21.67
N GLN A 37 -7.10 1.86 22.97
CA GLN A 37 -7.86 2.79 23.81
C GLN A 37 -7.21 4.18 23.89
N LEU A 38 -5.88 4.27 23.99
CA LEU A 38 -5.16 5.55 23.93
C LEU A 38 -5.36 6.27 22.58
N ASN A 39 -5.33 5.53 21.47
CA ASN A 39 -5.61 6.13 20.16
C ASN A 39 -7.07 6.60 20.06
N SER A 40 -8.03 5.81 20.57
CA SER A 40 -9.44 6.22 20.62
C SER A 40 -9.67 7.47 21.47
N LEU A 41 -8.94 7.62 22.58
CA LEU A 41 -8.96 8.84 23.40
C LEU A 41 -8.38 10.05 22.65
N ARG A 42 -7.28 9.87 21.89
CA ARG A 42 -6.72 10.93 21.05
C ARG A 42 -7.72 11.41 20.01
N VAL A 43 -8.41 10.50 19.31
CA VAL A 43 -9.45 10.86 18.34
C VAL A 43 -10.60 11.60 19.05
N ALA A 44 -11.06 11.12 20.21
CA ALA A 44 -12.09 11.82 20.98
C ALA A 44 -11.67 13.24 21.38
N GLN A 45 -10.40 13.47 21.71
CA GLN A 45 -9.85 14.80 22.00
C GLN A 45 -9.80 15.68 20.74
N THR A 46 -9.37 15.15 19.61
CA THR A 46 -9.38 15.86 18.31
C THR A 46 -10.79 16.34 17.95
N LEU A 47 -11.79 15.49 18.22
CA LEU A 47 -13.21 15.81 18.03
C LEU A 47 -13.79 16.71 19.14
N GLN A 48 -13.00 17.04 20.17
CA GLN A 48 -13.41 17.83 21.34
C GLN A 48 -14.67 17.27 22.02
N LEU A 49 -14.70 15.95 22.20
CA LEU A 49 -15.79 15.26 22.89
C LEU A 49 -15.65 15.45 24.39
N ASP A 50 -16.58 16.22 24.97
CA ASP A 50 -16.80 16.28 26.42
C ASP A 50 -17.79 15.20 26.86
N ARG A 51 -18.08 15.14 28.16
CA ARG A 51 -19.03 14.17 28.74
C ARG A 51 -20.42 14.25 28.11
N THR A 52 -20.89 15.44 27.77
CA THR A 52 -22.23 15.67 27.20
C THR A 52 -22.29 15.22 25.75
N LYS A 53 -21.27 15.56 24.95
CA LYS A 53 -21.13 15.10 23.56
C LYS A 53 -20.89 13.60 23.47
N ALA A 54 -20.06 13.04 24.35
CA ALA A 54 -19.88 11.60 24.44
C ALA A 54 -21.22 10.90 24.71
N ALA A 55 -22.01 11.40 25.67
CA ALA A 55 -23.33 10.87 25.97
C ALA A 55 -24.33 11.00 24.80
N SER A 56 -24.24 12.05 23.97
CA SER A 56 -25.14 12.25 22.82
C SER A 56 -24.84 11.31 21.66
N ILE A 57 -23.58 10.89 21.48
CA ILE A 57 -23.18 9.98 20.39
C ILE A 57 -23.27 8.49 20.77
N LEU A 58 -23.30 8.16 22.06
CA LEU A 58 -23.37 6.79 22.55
C LEU A 58 -24.49 5.95 21.91
N PRO A 59 -25.75 6.43 21.79
CA PRO A 59 -26.82 5.64 21.18
C PRO A 59 -26.52 5.20 19.74
N THR A 60 -25.83 6.05 18.97
CA THR A 60 -25.42 5.73 17.59
C THR A 60 -24.38 4.61 17.57
N LEU A 61 -23.42 4.63 18.51
CA LEU A 61 -22.41 3.58 18.61
C LEU A 61 -22.94 2.28 19.17
N GLU A 62 -23.92 2.34 20.07
CA GLU A 62 -24.62 1.14 20.56
C GLU A 62 -25.42 0.47 19.45
N GLU A 63 -26.03 1.24 18.56
CA GLU A 63 -26.67 0.68 17.38
C GLU A 63 -25.65 0.07 16.41
N LEU A 64 -24.51 0.72 16.20
CA LEU A 64 -23.43 0.17 15.39
C LEU A 64 -22.87 -1.14 15.97
N ASP A 65 -22.75 -1.24 17.30
CA ASP A 65 -22.34 -2.45 17.99
C ASP A 65 -23.35 -3.60 17.82
N LYS A 66 -24.66 -3.29 17.81
CA LYS A 66 -25.69 -4.30 17.47
C LYS A 66 -25.56 -4.80 16.03
N GLN A 67 -25.26 -3.92 15.07
CA GLN A 67 -25.04 -4.33 13.67
C GLN A 67 -23.80 -5.23 13.56
N ARG A 68 -22.72 -4.91 14.28
CA ARG A 68 -21.54 -5.78 14.41
C ARG A 68 -21.90 -7.14 15.03
N ALA A 69 -22.69 -7.15 16.11
CA ALA A 69 -23.15 -8.37 16.74
C ALA A 69 -24.06 -9.21 15.82
N ALA A 70 -24.88 -8.57 15.00
CA ALA A 70 -25.70 -9.25 13.99
C ALA A 70 -24.84 -9.93 12.91
N LEU A 71 -23.79 -9.26 12.43
CA LEU A 71 -22.81 -9.85 11.50
C LEU A 71 -22.11 -11.06 12.13
N ALA A 72 -21.65 -10.93 13.39
CA ALA A 72 -21.00 -12.02 14.12
C ALA A 72 -21.94 -13.22 14.35
N ALA A 73 -23.20 -12.96 14.72
CA ALA A 73 -24.22 -13.99 14.91
C ALA A 73 -24.57 -14.69 13.59
N TRP A 74 -24.73 -13.94 12.50
CA TRP A 74 -24.92 -14.48 11.16
C TRP A 74 -23.75 -15.39 10.76
N ALA A 75 -22.51 -14.91 10.90
CA ALA A 75 -21.32 -15.68 10.55
C ALA A 75 -21.19 -16.95 11.40
N THR A 76 -21.52 -16.88 12.69
CA THR A 76 -21.57 -18.06 13.57
C THR A 76 -22.57 -19.10 13.08
N ALA A 77 -23.79 -18.67 12.72
CA ALA A 77 -24.82 -19.56 12.20
C ALA A 77 -24.42 -20.17 10.84
N GLN A 78 -23.84 -19.37 9.94
CA GLN A 78 -23.34 -19.87 8.66
C GLN A 78 -22.18 -20.84 8.82
N TRP A 79 -21.24 -20.56 9.74
CA TRP A 79 -20.14 -21.46 10.02
C TRP A 79 -20.66 -22.80 10.54
N GLN A 80 -21.55 -22.80 11.53
CA GLN A 80 -22.14 -24.03 12.05
C GLN A 80 -22.87 -24.85 10.99
N ALA A 81 -23.54 -24.19 10.04
CA ALA A 81 -24.26 -24.88 8.96
C ALA A 81 -23.34 -25.43 7.86
N ASN A 82 -22.26 -24.71 7.51
CA ASN A 82 -21.48 -25.00 6.32
C ASN A 82 -20.06 -25.55 6.58
N ARG A 83 -19.57 -25.51 7.83
CA ARG A 83 -18.18 -25.85 8.21
C ARG A 83 -17.67 -27.12 7.54
N THR A 84 -18.36 -28.25 7.72
CA THR A 84 -17.91 -29.55 7.20
C THR A 84 -17.77 -29.54 5.67
N ALA A 85 -18.70 -28.90 4.96
CA ALA A 85 -18.68 -28.84 3.50
C ALA A 85 -17.59 -27.89 2.98
N VAL A 86 -17.41 -26.74 3.62
CA VAL A 86 -16.36 -25.77 3.28
C VAL A 86 -14.98 -26.38 3.54
N GLU A 87 -14.74 -26.92 4.73
CA GLU A 87 -13.47 -27.58 5.05
C GLU A 87 -13.16 -28.75 4.10
N ALA A 88 -14.17 -29.55 3.73
CA ALA A 88 -13.99 -30.63 2.76
C ALA A 88 -13.62 -30.10 1.37
N THR A 89 -14.25 -29.02 0.93
CA THR A 89 -13.98 -28.37 -0.36
C THR A 89 -12.56 -27.78 -0.38
N LEU A 90 -12.19 -27.01 0.64
CA LEU A 90 -10.86 -26.41 0.77
C LEU A 90 -9.74 -27.47 0.80
N ARG A 91 -9.95 -28.59 1.52
CA ARG A 91 -8.98 -29.70 1.54
C ARG A 91 -8.87 -30.42 0.20
N ALA A 92 -9.96 -30.52 -0.56
CA ALA A 92 -10.00 -31.24 -1.83
C ALA A 92 -9.43 -30.43 -3.00
N TRP A 93 -9.53 -29.10 -2.91
CA TRP A 93 -9.12 -28.19 -3.96
C TRP A 93 -7.60 -28.12 -4.07
N ARG A 94 -7.11 -28.48 -5.25
CA ARG A 94 -5.70 -28.43 -5.64
C ARG A 94 -5.59 -27.89 -7.07
N PRO A 95 -4.42 -27.38 -7.48
CA PRO A 95 -4.25 -26.84 -8.84
C PRO A 95 -4.45 -27.90 -9.93
N ASP A 96 -4.17 -29.17 -9.64
CA ASP A 96 -4.39 -30.31 -10.54
C ASP A 96 -5.75 -30.98 -10.38
N ARG A 97 -6.47 -30.61 -9.31
CA ARG A 97 -7.79 -31.17 -8.98
C ARG A 97 -8.70 -30.07 -8.47
N PRO A 98 -9.41 -29.36 -9.38
CA PRO A 98 -10.38 -28.38 -8.95
C PRO A 98 -11.47 -29.05 -8.10
N PRO A 99 -12.09 -28.31 -7.18
CA PRO A 99 -13.13 -28.82 -6.31
C PRO A 99 -14.34 -29.26 -7.14
N GLU A 100 -15.15 -30.16 -6.59
CA GLU A 100 -16.44 -30.47 -7.19
C GLU A 100 -17.26 -29.18 -7.36
N ALA A 101 -17.89 -29.00 -8.53
CA ALA A 101 -18.59 -27.77 -8.88
C ALA A 101 -19.59 -27.32 -7.80
N THR A 102 -20.29 -28.26 -7.18
CA THR A 102 -21.24 -27.99 -6.09
C THR A 102 -20.56 -27.43 -4.84
N GLY A 103 -19.39 -27.95 -4.46
CA GLY A 103 -18.61 -27.45 -3.33
C GLY A 103 -18.00 -26.08 -3.59
N ALA A 104 -17.46 -25.89 -4.81
CA ALA A 104 -16.94 -24.60 -5.27
C ALA A 104 -18.03 -23.50 -5.23
N GLN A 105 -19.22 -23.81 -5.77
CA GLN A 105 -20.36 -22.90 -5.76
C GLN A 105 -20.85 -22.58 -4.35
N ALA A 106 -20.81 -23.55 -3.43
CA ALA A 106 -21.18 -23.32 -2.03
C ALA A 106 -20.19 -22.37 -1.33
N CYS A 107 -18.88 -22.54 -1.55
CA CYS A 107 -17.86 -21.63 -1.02
C CYS A 107 -18.01 -20.23 -1.64
N ALA A 108 -18.22 -20.16 -2.96
CA ALA A 108 -18.47 -18.91 -3.68
C ALA A 108 -19.65 -18.13 -3.10
N LYS A 109 -20.79 -18.81 -2.94
CA LYS A 109 -21.98 -18.20 -2.37
C LYS A 109 -21.78 -17.75 -0.93
N LEU A 110 -21.13 -18.55 -0.09
CA LEU A 110 -20.89 -18.21 1.30
C LEU A 110 -20.02 -16.95 1.43
N HIS A 111 -18.98 -16.85 0.61
CA HIS A 111 -18.11 -15.68 0.56
C HIS A 111 -18.83 -14.45 -0.01
N GLU A 112 -19.61 -14.60 -1.08
CA GLU A 112 -20.43 -13.52 -1.64
C GLU A 112 -21.43 -12.99 -0.59
N ASP A 113 -22.10 -13.88 0.13
CA ASP A 113 -23.00 -13.52 1.22
C ASP A 113 -22.24 -12.83 2.37
N TYR A 114 -21.01 -13.26 2.67
CA TYR A 114 -20.16 -12.58 3.67
C TYR A 114 -19.81 -11.16 3.23
N LEU A 115 -19.30 -10.96 2.01
CA LEU A 115 -18.98 -9.64 1.47
C LEU A 115 -20.21 -8.72 1.45
N LYS A 116 -21.38 -9.26 1.11
CA LYS A 116 -22.65 -8.54 1.14
C LYS A 116 -23.02 -8.06 2.55
N ASN A 117 -22.88 -8.91 3.57
CA ASN A 117 -23.15 -8.53 4.96
C ASN A 117 -22.09 -7.55 5.49
N LEU A 118 -20.82 -7.72 5.11
CA LEU A 118 -19.74 -6.80 5.45
C LEU A 118 -19.99 -5.40 4.83
N LYS A 119 -20.40 -5.33 3.56
CA LYS A 119 -20.77 -4.09 2.88
C LYS A 119 -21.96 -3.40 3.55
N ALA A 120 -22.97 -4.16 3.99
CA ALA A 120 -24.09 -3.61 4.74
C ALA A 120 -23.63 -3.00 6.08
N TYR A 121 -22.72 -3.66 6.79
CA TYR A 121 -22.10 -3.12 8.00
C TYR A 121 -21.29 -1.85 7.71
N GLN A 122 -20.46 -1.83 6.67
CA GLN A 122 -19.73 -0.63 6.25
C GLN A 122 -20.67 0.54 5.94
N GLN A 123 -21.79 0.31 5.25
CA GLN A 123 -22.81 1.35 5.02
C GLN A 123 -23.45 1.85 6.33
N ALA A 124 -23.61 0.99 7.34
CA ALA A 124 -24.06 1.41 8.66
C ALA A 124 -23.02 2.29 9.37
N VAL A 125 -21.73 1.99 9.21
CA VAL A 125 -20.63 2.84 9.72
C VAL A 125 -20.67 4.22 9.07
N GLU A 126 -20.83 4.32 7.76
CA GLU A 126 -20.89 5.60 7.02
C GLU A 126 -22.08 6.47 7.50
N LYS A 127 -23.24 5.85 7.71
CA LYS A 127 -24.41 6.54 8.29
C LYS A 127 -24.16 6.97 9.73
N ALA A 128 -23.55 6.12 10.54
CA ALA A 128 -23.17 6.44 11.91
C ALA A 128 -22.16 7.59 11.97
N ALA A 129 -21.19 7.63 11.06
CA ALA A 129 -20.18 8.68 10.97
C ALA A 129 -20.83 10.05 10.78
N THR A 130 -21.75 10.16 9.83
CA THR A 130 -22.51 11.38 9.58
C THR A 130 -23.33 11.81 10.81
N ALA A 131 -24.00 10.86 11.47
CA ALA A 131 -24.80 11.13 12.67
C ALA A 131 -23.94 11.56 13.87
N VAL A 132 -22.78 10.94 14.07
CA VAL A 132 -21.83 11.29 15.14
C VAL A 132 -21.29 12.70 14.95
N LEU A 133 -20.87 13.07 13.74
CA LEU A 133 -20.38 14.44 13.48
C LEU A 133 -21.45 15.50 13.75
N ALA A 134 -22.70 15.22 13.35
CA ALA A 134 -23.83 16.10 13.61
C ALA A 134 -24.14 16.22 15.11
N ALA A 135 -24.17 15.10 15.84
CA ALA A 135 -24.47 15.06 17.27
C ALA A 135 -23.35 15.63 18.17
N ALA A 136 -22.09 15.50 17.75
CA ALA A 136 -20.94 16.07 18.45
C ALA A 136 -20.70 17.56 18.14
N GLY A 137 -21.35 18.11 17.10
CA GLY A 137 -21.19 19.50 16.68
C GLY A 137 -19.75 19.81 16.27
N VAL A 138 -19.11 18.88 15.54
CA VAL A 138 -17.71 19.00 15.13
C VAL A 138 -17.56 20.15 14.12
N ALA A 139 -16.57 21.02 14.32
CA ALA A 139 -16.32 22.14 13.43
C ALA A 139 -15.88 21.65 12.04
N GLN A 140 -16.27 22.40 11.00
CA GLN A 140 -15.80 22.14 9.63
C GLN A 140 -14.27 22.17 9.57
N GLY A 141 -13.68 21.21 8.86
CA GLY A 141 -12.23 21.06 8.71
C GLY A 141 -11.54 20.25 9.82
N VAL A 142 -12.23 19.83 10.88
CA VAL A 142 -11.65 18.89 11.86
C VAL A 142 -11.61 17.46 11.28
N VAL A 143 -12.73 17.03 10.69
CA VAL A 143 -12.86 15.75 9.99
C VAL A 143 -13.10 16.01 8.52
N GLU A 144 -12.45 15.22 7.67
CA GLU A 144 -12.65 15.21 6.22
C GLU A 144 -14.11 14.89 5.87
N ASP A 145 -14.69 15.57 4.88
CA ASP A 145 -16.01 15.21 4.33
C ASP A 145 -15.91 13.91 3.50
N PRO A 146 -16.92 13.01 3.54
CA PRO A 146 -16.95 11.84 2.66
C PRO A 146 -16.66 12.12 1.18
N GLN A 147 -17.19 13.23 0.63
CA GLN A 147 -16.94 13.63 -0.76
C GLN A 147 -15.48 14.06 -0.98
N ALA A 148 -14.91 14.79 -0.02
CA ALA A 148 -13.51 15.18 -0.06
C ALA A 148 -12.58 13.96 0.08
N ALA A 149 -12.97 12.95 0.87
CA ALA A 149 -12.25 11.70 0.98
C ALA A 149 -12.27 10.90 -0.33
N GLU A 150 -13.42 10.85 -1.01
CA GLU A 150 -13.51 10.18 -2.32
C GLU A 150 -12.65 10.89 -3.37
N GLN A 151 -12.72 12.22 -3.44
CA GLN A 151 -11.85 13.03 -4.29
C GLN A 151 -10.38 12.81 -3.95
N ARG A 152 -10.01 12.77 -2.66
CA ARG A 152 -8.65 12.48 -2.23
C ARG A 152 -8.21 11.09 -2.70
N ARG A 153 -9.03 10.05 -2.55
CA ARG A 153 -8.69 8.69 -3.01
C ARG A 153 -8.55 8.64 -4.53
N GLU A 154 -9.39 9.35 -5.27
CA GLU A 154 -9.26 9.50 -6.73
C GLU A 154 -7.94 10.19 -7.10
N MET A 155 -7.58 11.28 -6.42
CA MET A 155 -6.32 11.99 -6.64
C MET A 155 -5.11 11.13 -6.24
N GLU A 156 -5.15 10.45 -5.11
CA GLU A 156 -4.09 9.54 -4.65
C GLU A 156 -3.89 8.38 -5.63
N ARG A 157 -4.97 7.84 -6.22
CA ARG A 157 -4.91 6.87 -7.33
C ARG A 157 -4.36 7.50 -8.60
N ARG A 158 -4.68 8.75 -8.90
CA ARG A 158 -4.16 9.40 -10.11
C ARG A 158 -2.69 9.80 -10.01
N PHE A 159 -2.21 10.19 -8.83
CA PHE A 159 -0.97 10.93 -8.64
C PHE A 159 0.03 10.29 -7.68
N ASP A 160 0.22 8.97 -7.77
CA ASP A 160 1.20 8.22 -6.98
C ASP A 160 1.10 8.55 -5.47
N GLY A 161 -0.12 8.52 -4.92
CA GLY A 161 -0.39 8.72 -3.50
C GLY A 161 -0.37 10.19 -3.04
N SER A 162 -0.16 11.12 -3.97
CA SER A 162 -0.25 12.56 -3.72
C SER A 162 -1.70 13.00 -3.71
N ARG A 163 -2.06 13.92 -2.82
CA ARG A 163 -3.45 14.39 -2.66
C ARG A 163 -3.86 15.41 -3.72
N SER A 164 -2.91 15.88 -4.50
CA SER A 164 -3.10 16.89 -5.54
C SER A 164 -2.02 16.75 -6.62
N ALA A 165 -2.29 17.36 -7.77
CA ALA A 165 -1.33 17.47 -8.85
C ALA A 165 -0.09 18.27 -8.41
N ALA A 166 -0.29 19.34 -7.64
CA ALA A 166 0.79 20.12 -7.08
C ALA A 166 1.65 19.34 -6.09
N GLU A 167 1.03 18.52 -5.22
CA GLU A 167 1.77 17.66 -4.30
C GLU A 167 2.61 16.63 -5.04
N PHE A 168 2.09 16.09 -6.14
CA PHE A 168 2.82 15.15 -6.97
C PHE A 168 4.07 15.73 -7.61
N ILE A 169 3.97 16.94 -8.18
CA ILE A 169 5.12 17.65 -8.75
C ILE A 169 6.15 17.98 -7.66
N VAL A 170 5.70 18.49 -6.51
CA VAL A 170 6.61 18.84 -5.39
C VAL A 170 7.30 17.58 -4.84
N ASN A 171 6.59 16.47 -4.66
CA ASN A 171 7.18 15.20 -4.23
C ASN A 171 8.16 14.64 -5.27
N THR A 172 7.88 14.82 -6.56
CA THR A 172 8.81 14.45 -7.64
C THR A 172 10.08 15.29 -7.59
N ALA A 173 9.95 16.61 -7.40
CA ALA A 173 11.09 17.50 -7.20
C ALA A 173 11.90 17.14 -5.95
N GLU A 174 11.26 16.78 -4.83
CA GLU A 174 11.93 16.32 -3.61
C GLU A 174 12.87 15.13 -3.90
N ALA A 175 12.43 14.16 -4.70
CA ALA A 175 13.26 13.01 -5.07
C ALA A 175 14.40 13.39 -6.03
N LEU A 176 14.14 14.25 -7.03
CA LEU A 176 15.15 14.73 -7.97
C LEU A 176 16.28 15.51 -7.28
N ARG A 177 15.96 16.25 -6.20
CA ARG A 177 16.95 17.00 -5.40
C ARG A 177 17.96 16.13 -4.66
N LEU A 178 17.72 14.82 -4.55
CA LEU A 178 18.63 13.85 -3.94
C LEU A 178 19.58 13.19 -4.95
N LEU A 179 19.48 13.59 -6.22
CA LEU A 179 20.34 13.11 -7.30
C LEU A 179 21.60 13.97 -7.44
N MET A 180 22.64 13.37 -8.04
CA MET A 180 23.78 14.14 -8.53
C MET A 180 23.35 14.97 -9.75
N ALA A 181 24.12 16.01 -10.08
CA ALA A 181 23.79 16.89 -11.20
C ALA A 181 23.69 16.14 -12.54
N ASP A 182 24.56 15.16 -12.76
CA ASP A 182 24.57 14.35 -13.99
C ASP A 182 23.35 13.42 -14.08
N ASP A 183 23.03 12.72 -12.99
CA ASP A 183 21.82 11.89 -12.90
C ASP A 183 20.56 12.72 -13.16
N TYR A 184 20.47 13.92 -12.56
CA TYR A 184 19.37 14.84 -12.78
C TYR A 184 19.22 15.24 -14.25
N ALA A 185 20.33 15.58 -14.91
CA ALA A 185 20.31 15.96 -16.32
C ALA A 185 19.74 14.85 -17.22
N ILE A 186 19.99 13.59 -16.87
CA ILE A 186 19.48 12.41 -17.59
C ILE A 186 17.98 12.20 -17.33
N VAL A 187 17.50 12.29 -16.08
CA VAL A 187 16.13 11.87 -15.74
C VAL A 187 15.09 12.99 -15.74
N ARG A 188 15.49 14.27 -15.72
CA ARG A 188 14.55 15.39 -15.56
C ARG A 188 13.48 15.46 -16.66
N LEU A 189 13.85 15.20 -17.92
CA LEU A 189 12.92 15.24 -19.04
C LEU A 189 11.98 14.03 -19.02
N PRO A 190 12.48 12.77 -18.94
CA PRO A 190 11.62 11.60 -18.76
C PRO A 190 10.64 11.72 -17.58
N GLU A 191 11.06 12.30 -16.45
CA GLU A 191 10.19 12.53 -15.31
C GLU A 191 9.15 13.62 -15.57
N ALA A 192 9.53 14.72 -16.24
CA ALA A 192 8.56 15.75 -16.62
C ALA A 192 7.49 15.21 -17.57
N GLU A 193 7.88 14.37 -18.53
CA GLU A 193 6.95 13.66 -19.43
C GLU A 193 6.01 12.74 -18.66
N ARG A 194 6.54 11.96 -17.72
CA ARG A 194 5.76 11.05 -16.86
C ARG A 194 4.72 11.81 -16.05
N VAL A 195 5.13 12.93 -15.45
CA VAL A 195 4.26 13.80 -14.67
C VAL A 195 3.20 14.45 -15.56
N ALA A 196 3.58 15.00 -16.72
CA ALA A 196 2.65 15.62 -17.66
C ALA A 196 1.60 14.64 -18.19
N ARG A 197 1.98 13.38 -18.49
CA ARG A 197 1.04 12.32 -18.86
C ARG A 197 -0.02 12.08 -17.78
N ARG A 198 0.36 12.02 -16.50
CA ARG A 198 -0.59 11.88 -15.37
C ARG A 198 -1.54 13.08 -15.23
N LEU A 199 -1.07 14.27 -15.60
CA LEU A 199 -1.89 15.49 -15.64
C LEU A 199 -2.83 15.54 -16.86
N GLY A 200 -2.61 14.70 -17.86
CA GLY A 200 -3.49 14.56 -19.03
C GLY A 200 -2.90 15.08 -20.35
N ALA A 201 -1.57 15.26 -20.44
CA ALA A 201 -0.89 15.50 -21.71
C ALA A 201 -1.22 14.38 -22.72
N ARG A 202 -1.46 14.76 -23.98
CA ARG A 202 -1.75 13.80 -25.07
C ARG A 202 -0.49 13.58 -25.90
N GLU A 203 -0.36 12.40 -26.49
CA GLU A 203 0.75 12.15 -27.42
C GLU A 203 0.66 13.04 -28.67
N PRO A 204 1.81 13.48 -29.23
CA PRO A 204 3.18 13.19 -28.82
C PRO A 204 3.76 14.14 -27.73
N VAL A 205 4.46 13.56 -26.75
CA VAL A 205 4.80 14.16 -25.43
C VAL A 205 5.92 15.22 -25.45
N ALA A 206 6.90 15.10 -26.35
CA ALA A 206 8.09 15.97 -26.38
C ALA A 206 7.79 17.43 -26.78
N ALA A 207 6.67 17.69 -27.47
CA ALA A 207 6.22 19.03 -27.86
C ALA A 207 5.00 19.52 -27.05
N ASP A 208 4.58 18.78 -26.02
CA ASP A 208 3.40 19.11 -25.25
C ASP A 208 3.68 20.30 -24.29
N PRO A 209 2.87 21.39 -24.33
CA PRO A 209 3.07 22.56 -23.47
C PRO A 209 3.07 22.23 -21.97
N LEU A 210 2.38 21.17 -21.55
CA LEU A 210 2.33 20.73 -20.16
C LEU A 210 3.66 20.10 -19.74
N THR A 211 4.28 19.28 -20.61
CA THR A 211 5.63 18.74 -20.37
C THR A 211 6.63 19.87 -20.15
N ALA A 212 6.62 20.89 -21.02
CA ALA A 212 7.51 22.04 -20.88
C ALA A 212 7.23 22.84 -19.60
N THR A 213 5.96 23.00 -19.23
CA THR A 213 5.56 23.68 -17.99
C THR A 213 6.04 22.92 -16.76
N VAL A 214 5.82 21.60 -16.72
CA VAL A 214 6.26 20.73 -15.63
C VAL A 214 7.78 20.75 -15.51
N LEU A 215 8.50 20.61 -16.62
CA LEU A 215 9.97 20.65 -16.63
C LEU A 215 10.49 21.98 -16.08
N SER A 216 9.90 23.11 -16.50
CA SER A 216 10.25 24.43 -15.96
C SER A 216 9.99 24.54 -14.46
N VAL A 217 8.89 23.97 -13.96
CA VAL A 217 8.59 23.95 -12.51
C VAL A 217 9.60 23.09 -11.75
N LEU A 218 9.95 21.92 -12.28
CA LEU A 218 10.97 21.05 -11.67
C LEU A 218 12.32 21.77 -11.61
N ASP A 219 12.77 22.35 -12.72
CA ASP A 219 14.03 23.12 -12.79
C ASP A 219 14.02 24.29 -11.78
N ASP A 220 12.95 25.08 -11.72
CA ASP A 220 12.78 26.17 -10.75
C ASP A 220 12.93 25.66 -9.30
N LEU A 221 12.28 24.54 -8.99
CA LEU A 221 12.32 23.92 -7.67
C LEU A 221 13.72 23.39 -7.31
N MET A 222 14.51 22.96 -8.29
CA MET A 222 15.89 22.51 -8.08
C MET A 222 16.82 23.66 -7.69
N THR A 223 16.55 24.89 -8.16
CA THR A 223 17.37 26.07 -7.81
C THR A 223 17.25 26.53 -6.36
N LEU A 224 16.20 26.09 -5.65
CA LEU A 224 15.97 26.47 -4.26
C LEU A 224 17.00 25.82 -3.30
N PRO A 225 17.41 26.49 -2.21
CA PRO A 225 18.12 25.83 -1.11
C PRO A 225 17.24 24.76 -0.44
N VAL A 226 17.85 23.67 0.04
CA VAL A 226 17.13 22.55 0.69
C VAL A 226 16.28 23.01 1.87
N GLU A 227 16.81 23.91 2.70
CA GLU A 227 16.08 24.49 3.83
C GLU A 227 14.87 25.29 3.38
N ALA A 228 15.03 26.15 2.35
CA ALA A 228 13.94 26.94 1.80
C ALA A 228 12.84 26.04 1.22
N PHE A 229 13.22 24.98 0.51
CA PHE A 229 12.28 24.01 -0.04
C PHE A 229 11.43 23.37 1.08
N THR A 230 12.07 22.94 2.17
CA THR A 230 11.39 22.26 3.28
C THR A 230 10.48 23.21 4.06
N THR A 231 11.00 24.38 4.44
CA THR A 231 10.25 25.37 5.24
C THR A 231 9.12 26.02 4.45
N GLN A 232 9.26 26.14 3.12
CA GLN A 232 8.25 26.77 2.25
C GLN A 232 7.34 25.77 1.55
N ARG A 233 7.38 24.47 1.89
CA ARG A 233 6.62 23.42 1.17
C ARG A 233 5.15 23.78 0.94
N ALA A 234 4.45 24.29 1.96
CA ALA A 234 3.05 24.71 1.83
C ALA A 234 2.85 25.89 0.85
N ALA A 235 3.81 26.81 0.76
CA ALA A 235 3.79 27.89 -0.22
C ALA A 235 4.14 27.38 -1.63
N LEU A 236 5.07 26.43 -1.75
CA LEU A 236 5.43 25.78 -3.01
C LEU A 236 4.25 25.02 -3.61
N LEU A 237 3.52 24.24 -2.80
CA LEU A 237 2.31 23.55 -3.24
C LEU A 237 1.29 24.53 -3.87
N ARG A 238 1.05 25.67 -3.22
CA ARG A 238 0.15 26.70 -3.75
C ARG A 238 0.66 27.33 -5.05
N ARG A 239 1.96 27.68 -5.11
CA ARG A 239 2.58 28.25 -6.32
C ARG A 239 2.52 27.27 -7.49
N VAL A 240 2.86 26.00 -7.26
CA VAL A 240 2.81 24.96 -8.29
C VAL A 240 1.37 24.74 -8.76
N GLY A 241 0.40 24.65 -7.85
CA GLY A 241 -1.02 24.55 -8.19
C GLY A 241 -1.51 25.68 -9.09
N GLN A 242 -1.09 26.93 -8.80
CA GLN A 242 -1.41 28.09 -9.65
C GLN A 242 -0.80 27.98 -11.05
N ILE A 243 0.43 27.49 -11.18
CA ILE A 243 1.13 27.36 -12.47
C ILE A 243 0.44 26.31 -13.36
N ILE A 244 0.02 25.20 -12.78
CA ILE A 244 -0.63 24.10 -13.53
C ILE A 244 -2.15 24.25 -13.66
N GLY A 245 -2.72 25.36 -13.17
CA GLY A 245 -4.16 25.62 -13.25
C GLY A 245 -5.02 24.73 -12.36
N GLU A 246 -4.45 24.16 -11.29
CA GLU A 246 -5.21 23.43 -10.29
C GLU A 246 -6.09 24.45 -9.52
N PRO A 247 -7.42 24.24 -9.42
CA PRO A 247 -8.27 25.13 -8.63
C PRO A 247 -7.69 25.20 -7.22
N GLU A 248 -7.72 26.40 -6.63
CA GLU A 248 -7.25 26.61 -5.26
C GLU A 248 -8.15 25.77 -4.34
N SER A 249 -7.73 24.52 -4.11
CA SER A 249 -8.48 23.58 -3.29
C SER A 249 -8.50 24.18 -1.89
N ALA A 250 -9.64 24.76 -1.57
CA ALA A 250 -9.83 25.52 -0.37
C ALA A 250 -9.64 24.61 0.84
N ALA A 251 -9.06 25.22 1.87
CA ALA A 251 -9.02 24.78 3.26
C ALA A 251 -7.92 23.78 3.64
N ILE A 252 -7.19 24.23 4.66
CA ILE A 252 -6.39 23.47 5.64
C ILE A 252 -6.72 21.97 5.60
N PRO A 253 -5.71 21.09 5.40
CA PRO A 253 -5.95 19.65 5.40
C PRO A 253 -6.64 19.25 6.71
N PRO A 254 -7.65 18.37 6.66
CA PRO A 254 -8.40 18.01 7.85
C PRO A 254 -7.48 17.37 8.88
N VAL A 255 -7.78 17.62 10.16
CA VAL A 255 -6.98 17.05 11.27
C VAL A 255 -7.14 15.52 11.30
N LEU A 256 -8.32 15.01 10.93
CA LEU A 256 -8.63 13.59 10.83
C LEU A 256 -9.19 13.25 9.43
N THR A 257 -8.63 12.23 8.78
CA THR A 257 -9.18 11.71 7.51
C THR A 257 -10.48 10.97 7.74
N TRP A 258 -11.32 10.86 6.71
CA TRP A 258 -12.58 10.12 6.81
C TRP A 258 -12.34 8.64 7.11
N ASP A 259 -11.29 8.06 6.51
CA ASP A 259 -10.86 6.69 6.76
C ASP A 259 -10.52 6.46 8.24
N ALA A 260 -9.68 7.33 8.82
CA ALA A 260 -9.30 7.23 10.22
C ALA A 260 -10.49 7.43 11.17
N PHE A 261 -11.44 8.30 10.81
CA PHE A 261 -12.66 8.51 11.58
C PHE A 261 -13.59 7.30 11.53
N THR A 262 -13.84 6.73 10.35
CA THR A 262 -14.70 5.55 10.21
C THR A 262 -14.07 4.31 10.84
N ASP A 263 -12.74 4.15 10.77
CA ASP A 263 -12.02 3.08 11.45
C ASP A 263 -12.09 3.23 12.98
N TRP A 264 -12.01 4.47 13.50
CA TRP A 264 -12.28 4.73 14.91
C TRP A 264 -13.69 4.29 15.32
N LEU A 265 -14.73 4.52 14.49
CA LEU A 265 -16.10 4.06 14.80
C LEU A 265 -16.25 2.53 14.79
N LYS A 266 -15.51 1.83 13.91
CA LYS A 266 -15.51 0.36 13.85
C LYS A 266 -14.81 -0.26 15.06
N ALA A 267 -13.85 0.45 15.66
CA ALA A 267 -13.01 -0.08 16.73
C ALA A 267 -13.84 -0.45 17.98
N PRO A 268 -13.75 -1.71 18.46
CA PRO A 268 -14.26 -2.16 19.76
C PRO A 268 -14.05 -1.16 20.91
N GLU A 269 -12.84 -0.62 20.99
CA GLU A 269 -12.35 0.23 22.06
C GLU A 269 -13.05 1.58 22.11
N THR A 270 -13.56 2.07 20.99
CA THR A 270 -14.21 3.38 20.89
C THR A 270 -15.47 3.44 21.74
N LEU A 271 -16.31 2.40 21.70
CA LEU A 271 -17.50 2.34 22.56
C LEU A 271 -17.12 2.28 24.05
N LEU A 272 -16.07 1.52 24.40
CA LEU A 272 -15.57 1.43 25.78
C LEU A 272 -15.09 2.80 26.28
N VAL A 273 -14.25 3.47 25.49
CA VAL A 273 -13.70 4.79 25.81
C VAL A 273 -14.82 5.83 25.96
N LEU A 274 -15.83 5.83 25.10
CA LEU A 274 -16.91 6.81 25.17
C LEU A 274 -17.88 6.55 26.31
N ARG A 275 -18.09 5.29 26.70
CA ARG A 275 -18.82 4.94 27.93
C ARG A 275 -18.09 5.44 29.17
N ASP A 276 -16.77 5.22 29.24
CA ASP A 276 -15.92 5.75 30.31
C ASP A 276 -16.02 7.30 30.37
N LEU A 277 -15.90 7.98 29.22
CA LEU A 277 -16.03 9.44 29.13
C LEU A 277 -17.41 9.97 29.51
N ALA A 278 -18.48 9.25 29.18
CA ALA A 278 -19.84 9.59 29.58
C ALA A 278 -20.12 9.31 31.07
N GLY A 279 -19.26 8.54 31.74
CA GLY A 279 -19.45 8.05 33.10
C GLY A 279 -20.52 6.96 33.18
N GLN A 280 -20.70 6.18 32.12
CA GLN A 280 -21.61 5.04 32.07
C GLN A 280 -20.83 3.73 32.25
N PRO A 281 -21.19 2.87 33.20
CA PRO A 281 -20.56 1.56 33.33
C PRO A 281 -21.02 0.67 32.17
N GLY A 282 -20.09 0.14 31.38
CA GLY A 282 -20.42 -0.85 30.37
C GLY A 282 -19.22 -1.73 30.03
N SER A 283 -19.31 -2.98 30.48
CA SER A 283 -18.34 -4.04 30.21
C SER A 283 -19.08 -5.19 29.53
N THR A 284 -19.29 -5.07 28.22
CA THR A 284 -19.50 -6.24 27.38
C THR A 284 -18.41 -6.22 26.33
N ALA A 285 -17.61 -7.29 26.30
CA ALA A 285 -16.71 -7.53 25.19
C ALA A 285 -17.56 -7.52 23.91
N PRO A 286 -17.18 -6.75 22.89
CA PRO A 286 -17.95 -6.67 21.67
C PRO A 286 -17.99 -8.03 21.00
N ALA A 287 -19.12 -8.36 20.40
CA ALA A 287 -19.26 -9.57 19.61
C ALA A 287 -18.30 -9.52 18.42
N GLN A 288 -17.54 -10.59 18.23
CA GLN A 288 -16.59 -10.74 17.13
C GLN A 288 -17.05 -11.87 16.20
N VAL A 289 -16.78 -11.70 14.92
CA VAL A 289 -16.94 -12.78 13.95
C VAL A 289 -16.01 -13.93 14.36
N PRO A 290 -16.46 -15.20 14.34
CA PRO A 290 -15.62 -16.32 14.74
C PRO A 290 -14.32 -16.36 13.93
N GLU A 291 -13.18 -16.50 14.61
CA GLU A 291 -11.86 -16.56 13.98
C GLU A 291 -11.77 -17.70 12.95
N GLU A 292 -12.34 -18.88 13.26
CA GLU A 292 -12.40 -20.00 12.32
C GLU A 292 -13.16 -19.67 11.03
N PHE A 293 -14.22 -18.85 11.12
CA PHE A 293 -15.00 -18.43 9.95
C PHE A 293 -14.21 -17.44 9.10
N LEU A 294 -13.61 -16.42 9.71
CA LEU A 294 -12.73 -15.48 9.00
C LEU A 294 -11.55 -16.20 8.37
N SER A 295 -11.01 -17.20 9.07
CA SER A 295 -10.00 -18.09 8.52
C SER A 295 -10.54 -18.77 7.26
N ALA A 296 -11.68 -19.46 7.31
CA ALA A 296 -12.22 -20.08 6.10
C ALA A 296 -12.44 -19.09 4.94
N MET A 297 -12.92 -17.86 5.21
CA MET A 297 -13.14 -16.85 4.17
C MET A 297 -11.84 -16.41 3.48
N HIS A 298 -10.80 -16.09 4.25
CA HIS A 298 -9.51 -15.72 3.68
C HIS A 298 -8.84 -16.89 2.93
N GLU A 299 -9.05 -18.14 3.37
CA GLU A 299 -8.52 -19.31 2.66
C GLU A 299 -9.21 -19.47 1.29
N ILE A 300 -10.53 -19.25 1.23
CA ILE A 300 -11.28 -19.18 -0.03
C ILE A 300 -10.73 -18.06 -0.94
N GLU A 301 -10.51 -16.85 -0.40
CA GLU A 301 -9.98 -15.72 -1.16
C GLU A 301 -8.58 -15.98 -1.73
N LEU A 302 -7.66 -16.49 -0.89
CA LEU A 302 -6.33 -16.88 -1.32
C LEU A 302 -6.40 -17.92 -2.44
N MET A 303 -7.28 -18.91 -2.31
CA MET A 303 -7.40 -19.96 -3.33
C MET A 303 -7.85 -19.42 -4.67
N TRP A 304 -8.86 -18.55 -4.70
CA TRP A 304 -9.25 -17.89 -5.94
C TRP A 304 -8.16 -17.00 -6.49
N PHE A 305 -7.47 -16.24 -5.64
CA PHE A 305 -6.35 -15.40 -6.07
C PHE A 305 -5.27 -16.23 -6.78
N PHE A 306 -4.82 -17.32 -6.17
CA PHE A 306 -3.83 -18.22 -6.77
C PHE A 306 -4.36 -18.99 -8.00
N GLU A 307 -5.66 -19.28 -8.05
CA GLU A 307 -6.30 -19.88 -9.22
C GLU A 307 -6.39 -18.90 -10.39
N HIS A 308 -6.86 -17.67 -10.18
CA HIS A 308 -6.96 -16.63 -11.21
C HIS A 308 -5.58 -16.23 -11.77
N LEU A 309 -4.55 -16.24 -10.94
CA LEU A 309 -3.18 -16.00 -11.38
C LEU A 309 -2.62 -17.14 -12.23
N GLU A 310 -3.17 -18.36 -12.17
CA GLU A 310 -2.69 -19.52 -12.95
C GLU A 310 -1.16 -19.71 -12.89
N LEU A 311 -0.58 -19.63 -11.68
CA LEU A 311 0.88 -19.69 -11.52
C LEU A 311 1.46 -21.02 -12.01
N ASN A 312 2.56 -20.95 -12.76
CA ASN A 312 3.36 -22.14 -13.04
C ASN A 312 4.24 -22.53 -11.84
N GLY A 313 4.81 -23.74 -11.86
CA GLY A 313 5.60 -24.27 -10.73
C GLY A 313 6.82 -23.43 -10.35
N ALA A 314 7.49 -22.79 -11.32
CA ALA A 314 8.64 -21.93 -11.06
C ALA A 314 8.21 -20.59 -10.42
N GLN A 315 7.13 -19.98 -10.93
CA GLN A 315 6.53 -18.79 -10.35
C GLN A 315 6.04 -19.04 -8.93
N ALA A 316 5.34 -20.15 -8.69
CA ALA A 316 4.86 -20.53 -7.37
C ALA A 316 6.02 -20.72 -6.37
N ALA A 317 7.16 -21.24 -6.82
CA ALA A 317 8.35 -21.41 -5.98
C ALA A 317 8.95 -20.06 -5.55
N ALA A 318 9.14 -19.15 -6.50
CA ALA A 318 9.66 -17.81 -6.24
C ALA A 318 8.69 -16.99 -5.36
N ILE A 319 7.37 -17.10 -5.62
CA ILE A 319 6.33 -16.44 -4.82
C ILE A 319 6.31 -16.99 -3.39
N SER A 320 6.47 -18.30 -3.19
CA SER A 320 6.53 -18.91 -1.86
C SER A 320 7.72 -18.40 -1.03
N GLU A 321 8.88 -18.21 -1.66
CA GLU A 321 10.06 -17.62 -1.01
C GLU A 321 9.80 -16.15 -0.60
N LEU A 322 9.25 -15.36 -1.53
CA LEU A 322 8.87 -13.96 -1.25
C LEU A 322 7.84 -13.86 -0.12
N LEU A 323 6.81 -14.69 -0.13
CA LEU A 323 5.81 -14.75 0.94
C LEU A 323 6.43 -15.14 2.27
N THR A 324 7.41 -16.04 2.29
CA THR A 324 8.14 -16.39 3.52
C THR A 324 8.89 -15.18 4.08
N GLN A 325 9.49 -14.36 3.22
CA GLN A 325 10.12 -13.11 3.62
C GLN A 325 9.11 -12.10 4.16
N ILE A 326 7.96 -11.92 3.49
CA ILE A 326 6.85 -11.08 3.98
C ILE A 326 6.41 -11.51 5.39
N GLN A 327 6.29 -12.82 5.63
CA GLN A 327 5.92 -13.35 6.94
C GLN A 327 7.01 -13.15 8.01
N VAL A 328 8.28 -13.01 7.63
CA VAL A 328 9.35 -12.59 8.56
C VAL A 328 9.19 -11.10 8.90
N ASP A 329 8.96 -10.25 7.90
CA ASP A 329 8.79 -8.82 8.07
C ASP A 329 7.57 -8.48 8.94
N LEU A 330 6.45 -9.18 8.72
CA LEU A 330 5.23 -9.06 9.52
C LEU A 330 5.49 -9.42 10.99
N ARG A 331 6.10 -10.58 11.26
CA ARG A 331 6.43 -11.00 12.63
C ARG A 331 7.36 -10.01 13.33
N ASN A 332 8.33 -9.45 12.60
CA ASN A 332 9.22 -8.41 13.13
C ASN A 332 8.45 -7.12 13.47
N ALA A 333 7.52 -6.70 12.61
CA ALA A 333 6.66 -5.55 12.85
C ALA A 333 5.72 -5.78 14.06
N GLU A 334 5.10 -6.95 14.16
CA GLU A 334 4.25 -7.31 15.30
C GLU A 334 5.02 -7.34 16.63
N ALA A 335 6.25 -7.87 16.63
CA ALA A 335 7.11 -7.89 17.81
C ALA A 335 7.45 -6.47 18.26
N LYS A 336 7.85 -5.59 17.33
CA LYS A 336 8.12 -4.16 17.61
C LYS A 336 6.87 -3.43 18.10
N ARG A 337 5.71 -3.71 17.49
CA ARG A 337 4.44 -3.12 17.93
C ARG A 337 4.08 -3.55 19.35
N ALA A 338 4.29 -4.82 19.69
CA ALA A 338 4.06 -5.33 21.04
C ALA A 338 5.03 -4.70 22.06
N GLU A 339 6.30 -4.50 21.69
CA GLU A 339 7.28 -3.78 22.51
C GLU A 339 6.84 -2.34 22.79
N VAL A 340 6.42 -1.60 21.75
CA VAL A 340 5.86 -0.25 21.90
C VAL A 340 4.60 -0.29 22.78
N ALA A 341 3.69 -1.24 22.56
CA ALA A 341 2.44 -1.34 23.30
C ALA A 341 2.63 -1.63 24.81
N ALA A 342 3.79 -2.15 25.24
CA ALA A 342 4.04 -2.50 26.64
C ALA A 342 3.92 -1.31 27.61
N GLU A 343 4.16 -0.08 27.14
CA GLU A 343 4.02 1.15 27.94
C GLU A 343 2.55 1.63 28.05
N ALA A 344 1.66 1.15 27.16
CA ALA A 344 0.31 1.68 27.02
C ALA A 344 -0.58 1.49 28.26
N PRO A 345 -0.59 0.33 28.98
CA PRO A 345 -1.46 0.14 30.14
C PRO A 345 -1.22 1.17 31.25
N GLN A 346 0.06 1.51 31.51
CA GLN A 346 0.42 2.49 32.53
C GLN A 346 -0.09 3.90 32.15
N LEU A 347 0.16 4.33 30.91
CA LEU A 347 -0.30 5.63 30.43
C LEU A 347 -1.83 5.73 30.41
N LEU A 348 -2.51 4.67 29.95
CA LEU A 348 -3.97 4.60 29.95
C LEU A 348 -4.54 4.74 31.36
N GLY A 349 -3.97 4.05 32.35
CA GLY A 349 -4.38 4.17 33.75
C GLY A 349 -4.26 5.60 34.27
N GLN A 350 -3.16 6.30 33.94
CA GLN A 350 -2.97 7.71 34.32
C GLN A 350 -3.98 8.65 33.63
N VAL A 351 -4.26 8.42 32.35
CA VAL A 351 -5.24 9.21 31.60
C VAL A 351 -6.65 8.99 32.15
N LYS A 352 -7.06 7.75 32.40
CA LYS A 352 -8.37 7.44 32.99
C LYS A 352 -8.53 8.04 34.39
N ALA A 353 -7.48 8.05 35.19
CA ALA A 353 -7.50 8.67 36.52
C ALA A 353 -7.72 10.19 36.43
N ALA A 354 -7.02 10.89 35.52
CA ALA A 354 -7.20 12.32 35.30
C ALA A 354 -8.63 12.64 34.79
N LEU A 355 -9.13 11.88 33.81
CA LEU A 355 -10.48 12.05 33.28
C LEU A 355 -11.56 11.82 34.34
N THR A 356 -11.38 10.81 35.20
CA THR A 356 -12.32 10.50 36.29
C THR A 356 -12.34 11.58 37.37
N ALA A 357 -11.20 12.22 37.64
CA ALA A 357 -11.09 13.35 38.55
C ALA A 357 -11.73 14.64 37.98
N GLY A 358 -12.05 14.66 36.68
CA GLY A 358 -12.50 15.87 35.97
C GLY A 358 -11.36 16.85 35.66
N ASP A 359 -10.12 16.41 35.80
CA ASP A 359 -8.93 17.21 35.57
C ASP A 359 -8.57 17.25 34.08
N ALA A 360 -7.97 18.35 33.64
CA ALA A 360 -7.30 18.40 32.35
C ALA A 360 -6.12 17.41 32.33
N ILE A 361 -5.94 16.69 31.22
CA ILE A 361 -4.80 15.78 31.07
C ILE A 361 -3.51 16.59 31.12
N PRO A 362 -2.58 16.28 32.04
CA PRO A 362 -1.33 17.02 32.15
C PRO A 362 -0.54 17.00 30.84
N THR A 363 0.05 18.14 30.45
CA THR A 363 0.81 18.26 29.19
C THR A 363 1.87 17.17 29.04
N LYS A 364 2.61 16.86 30.11
CA LYS A 364 3.62 15.79 30.11
C LYS A 364 3.02 14.40 29.80
N LEU A 365 1.80 14.13 30.25
CA LEU A 365 1.10 12.87 29.99
C LEU A 365 0.58 12.84 28.55
N ALA A 366 0.01 13.94 28.06
CA ALA A 366 -0.40 14.08 26.66
C ALA A 366 0.78 13.88 25.69
N ASP A 367 1.94 14.49 25.99
CA ASP A 367 3.17 14.34 25.21
C ASP A 367 3.67 12.88 25.21
N ALA A 368 3.57 12.19 26.35
CA ALA A 368 3.97 10.79 26.46
C ALA A 368 3.07 9.88 25.62
N VAL A 369 1.75 10.09 25.67
CA VAL A 369 0.79 9.36 24.83
C VAL A 369 1.04 9.64 23.35
N GLN A 370 1.24 10.90 22.97
CA GLN A 370 1.51 11.27 21.58
C GLN A 370 2.80 10.63 21.05
N LYS A 371 3.87 10.60 21.85
CA LYS A 371 5.13 9.91 21.50
C LYS A 371 4.94 8.41 21.34
N LEU A 372 4.14 7.79 22.21
CA LEU A 372 3.86 6.36 22.12
C LEU A 372 3.09 6.02 20.85
N LEU A 373 2.05 6.78 20.54
CA LEU A 373 1.25 6.61 19.33
C LEU A 373 2.07 6.86 18.07
N ALA A 374 2.93 7.89 18.06
CA ALA A 374 3.84 8.15 16.93
C ALA A 374 4.82 6.99 16.69
N ARG A 375 5.36 6.36 17.74
CA ARG A 375 6.20 5.16 17.62
C ARG A 375 5.41 3.97 17.06
N ALA A 376 4.15 3.80 17.46
CA ALA A 376 3.30 2.74 16.93
C ALA A 376 2.95 2.96 15.45
N GLU A 377 2.63 4.20 15.07
CA GLU A 377 2.40 4.61 13.68
C GLU A 377 3.66 4.42 12.82
N GLU A 378 4.85 4.69 13.36
CA GLU A 378 6.13 4.44 12.67
C GLU A 378 6.36 2.95 12.39
N VAL A 379 6.01 2.05 13.32
CA VAL A 379 6.11 0.60 13.09
C VAL A 379 5.19 0.16 11.94
N GLU A 380 3.96 0.68 11.88
CA GLU A 380 3.04 0.39 10.77
C GLU A 380 3.53 0.98 9.44
N ALA A 381 4.02 2.21 9.46
CA ALA A 381 4.61 2.85 8.29
C ALA A 381 5.81 2.05 7.74
N ASN A 382 6.65 1.50 8.62
CA ASN A 382 7.77 0.62 8.24
C ASN A 382 7.31 -0.65 7.54
N LEU A 383 6.24 -1.27 8.03
CA LEU A 383 5.68 -2.46 7.41
C LEU A 383 5.08 -2.13 6.04
N ARG A 384 4.28 -1.05 5.93
CA ARG A 384 3.72 -0.61 4.65
C ARG A 384 4.80 -0.33 3.61
N ARG A 385 5.90 0.31 4.02
CA ARG A 385 7.08 0.52 3.15
C ARG A 385 7.65 -0.78 2.62
N ALA A 386 7.92 -1.74 3.50
CA ALA A 386 8.42 -3.05 3.10
C ALA A 386 7.44 -3.75 2.14
N MET A 387 6.13 -3.61 2.38
CA MET A 387 5.10 -4.18 1.51
C MET A 387 5.04 -3.56 0.11
N VAL A 388 5.34 -2.27 -0.06
CA VAL A 388 5.47 -1.68 -1.42
C VAL A 388 6.54 -2.42 -2.22
N GLU A 389 7.68 -2.68 -1.60
CA GLU A 389 8.81 -3.36 -2.24
C GLU A 389 8.49 -4.83 -2.51
N ASN A 390 7.90 -5.51 -1.53
CA ASN A 390 7.52 -6.91 -1.65
C ASN A 390 6.42 -7.10 -2.72
N ILE A 391 5.44 -6.19 -2.82
CA ILE A 391 4.41 -6.24 -3.87
C ILE A 391 5.02 -5.94 -5.24
N ALA A 392 5.96 -4.98 -5.35
CA ALA A 392 6.68 -4.75 -6.59
C ALA A 392 7.54 -5.97 -7.00
N ALA A 393 8.15 -6.67 -6.04
CA ALA A 393 8.86 -7.92 -6.30
C ALA A 393 7.90 -9.02 -6.77
N PHE A 394 6.72 -9.13 -6.15
CA PHE A 394 5.66 -10.05 -6.56
C PHE A 394 5.22 -9.79 -7.99
N GLN A 395 5.00 -8.51 -8.35
CA GLN A 395 4.64 -8.09 -9.71
C GLN A 395 5.63 -8.58 -10.77
N ARG A 396 6.94 -8.51 -10.49
CA ARG A 396 8.00 -8.94 -11.42
C ARG A 396 8.05 -10.45 -11.66
N LEU A 397 7.42 -11.25 -10.79
CA LEU A 397 7.34 -12.70 -10.96
C LEU A 397 6.18 -13.11 -11.89
N LEU A 398 5.30 -12.18 -12.26
CA LEU A 398 4.10 -12.44 -13.05
C LEU A 398 4.28 -12.09 -14.53
N SER A 399 3.62 -12.86 -15.39
CA SER A 399 3.50 -12.55 -16.83
C SER A 399 2.62 -11.31 -17.06
N GLU A 400 2.64 -10.74 -18.26
CA GLU A 400 1.81 -9.56 -18.59
C GLU A 400 0.30 -9.83 -18.43
N PRO A 401 -0.27 -10.97 -18.91
CA PRO A 401 -1.67 -11.27 -18.65
C PRO A 401 -2.00 -11.36 -17.17
N GLN A 402 -1.14 -11.98 -16.36
CA GLN A 402 -1.32 -12.08 -14.90
C GLN A 402 -1.25 -10.69 -14.23
N ARG A 403 -0.34 -9.82 -14.69
CA ARG A 403 -0.22 -8.45 -14.19
C ARG A 403 -1.48 -7.63 -14.48
N SER A 404 -2.18 -7.87 -15.59
CA SER A 404 -3.41 -7.15 -15.94
C SER A 404 -4.59 -7.41 -14.98
N LEU A 405 -4.52 -8.45 -14.14
CA LEU A 405 -5.57 -8.77 -13.16
C LEU A 405 -5.56 -7.83 -11.94
N VAL A 406 -4.49 -7.06 -11.75
CA VAL A 406 -4.26 -6.29 -10.52
C VAL A 406 -3.96 -4.82 -10.80
N TYR A 407 -4.58 -3.94 -10.05
CA TYR A 407 -4.17 -2.54 -9.95
C TYR A 407 -2.96 -2.42 -9.01
N TRP A 408 -1.78 -2.18 -9.59
CA TRP A 408 -0.50 -2.24 -8.86
C TRP A 408 -0.13 -0.99 -8.06
N GLN A 409 -0.90 0.09 -8.18
CA GLN A 409 -0.52 1.34 -7.55
C GLN A 409 -0.75 1.28 -6.03
N PRO A 410 0.29 1.54 -5.20
CA PRO A 410 0.12 1.49 -3.76
C PRO A 410 -0.88 2.54 -3.26
N ASP A 411 -1.52 2.25 -2.12
CA ASP A 411 -2.42 3.22 -1.51
C ASP A 411 -1.66 4.48 -1.07
N GLY A 412 -2.39 5.59 -0.92
CA GLY A 412 -1.77 6.87 -0.54
C GLY A 412 -1.08 6.81 0.83
N ALA A 413 -1.48 5.91 1.72
CA ALA A 413 -0.83 5.73 3.02
C ALA A 413 0.56 5.08 2.88
N ALA A 414 0.68 4.04 2.06
CA ALA A 414 1.92 3.35 1.77
C ALA A 414 2.91 4.28 1.03
N LEU A 415 2.43 5.06 0.06
CA LEU A 415 3.27 6.01 -0.69
C LEU A 415 3.76 7.15 0.20
N ARG A 416 2.92 7.69 1.10
CA ARG A 416 3.36 8.68 2.10
C ARG A 416 4.35 8.11 3.10
N ALA A 417 4.27 6.82 3.39
CA ALA A 417 5.21 6.16 4.28
C ALA A 417 6.59 5.96 3.64
N MET A 418 6.70 5.91 2.30
CA MET A 418 7.97 5.68 1.61
C MET A 418 9.02 6.75 1.92
N PRO A 419 10.29 6.36 2.17
CA PRO A 419 11.35 7.34 2.36
C PRO A 419 11.69 7.98 1.01
N ARG A 420 11.88 9.30 1.01
CA ARG A 420 12.22 10.08 -0.19
C ARG A 420 13.45 9.56 -0.93
N ASP A 421 14.42 9.01 -0.18
CA ASP A 421 15.67 8.44 -0.70
C ASP A 421 15.44 7.23 -1.62
N ARG A 422 14.39 6.42 -1.39
CA ARG A 422 14.09 5.25 -2.24
C ARG A 422 13.66 5.64 -3.65
N ARG A 423 12.87 6.70 -3.77
CA ARG A 423 12.49 7.24 -5.08
C ARG A 423 13.72 7.79 -5.81
N ALA A 424 14.62 8.45 -5.09
CA ALA A 424 15.90 8.88 -5.64
C ALA A 424 16.78 7.70 -6.08
N GLU A 425 16.82 6.60 -5.33
CA GLU A 425 17.52 5.37 -5.74
C GLU A 425 16.96 4.78 -7.04
N SER A 426 15.63 4.71 -7.19
CA SER A 426 14.99 4.30 -8.45
C SER A 426 15.40 5.21 -9.59
N LEU A 427 15.36 6.53 -9.38
CA LEU A 427 15.75 7.51 -10.39
C LEU A 427 17.24 7.40 -10.76
N ARG A 428 18.14 7.06 -9.82
CA ARG A 428 19.56 6.79 -10.15
C ARG A 428 19.71 5.52 -10.99
N HIS A 429 18.91 4.49 -10.71
CA HIS A 429 18.89 3.29 -11.53
C HIS A 429 18.40 3.60 -12.95
N ASP A 430 17.30 4.36 -13.07
CA ASP A 430 16.77 4.81 -14.36
C ASP A 430 17.80 5.68 -15.12
N ALA A 431 18.49 6.58 -14.42
CA ALA A 431 19.57 7.38 -14.98
C ALA A 431 20.69 6.51 -15.58
N ALA A 432 21.11 5.46 -14.86
CA ALA A 432 22.14 4.54 -15.32
C ALA A 432 21.69 3.76 -16.58
N LEU A 433 20.45 3.24 -16.58
CA LEU A 433 19.90 2.56 -17.75
C LEU A 433 19.83 3.49 -18.97
N ILE A 434 19.36 4.73 -18.78
CA ILE A 434 19.28 5.70 -19.87
C ILE A 434 20.67 6.07 -20.37
N ALA A 435 21.65 6.23 -19.49
CA ALA A 435 23.04 6.49 -19.88
C ALA A 435 23.62 5.33 -20.73
N ASP A 436 23.40 4.08 -20.33
CA ASP A 436 23.82 2.90 -21.10
C ASP A 436 23.16 2.90 -22.51
N ALA A 437 21.88 3.26 -22.58
CA ALA A 437 21.17 3.37 -23.86
C ALA A 437 21.68 4.52 -24.73
N VAL A 438 22.05 5.66 -24.14
CA VAL A 438 22.68 6.79 -24.84
C VAL A 438 24.01 6.36 -25.45
N ASP A 439 24.85 5.64 -24.70
CA ASP A 439 26.13 5.13 -25.17
C ASP A 439 25.96 4.12 -26.32
N PHE A 440 24.97 3.22 -26.20
CA PHE A 440 24.56 2.31 -27.26
C PHE A 440 24.12 3.07 -28.53
N LEU A 441 23.27 4.09 -28.39
CA LEU A 441 22.80 4.90 -29.52
C LEU A 441 23.96 5.68 -30.16
N ASN A 442 24.86 6.26 -29.37
CA ASN A 442 26.03 6.98 -29.84
C ASN A 442 26.97 6.07 -30.64
N ALA A 443 27.15 4.81 -30.22
CA ALA A 443 27.96 3.82 -30.92
C ALA A 443 27.42 3.51 -32.34
N ILE A 444 26.11 3.66 -32.57
CA ILE A 444 25.45 3.36 -33.85
C ILE A 444 25.21 4.62 -34.69
N LYS A 445 24.68 5.70 -34.09
CA LYS A 445 24.17 6.90 -34.77
C LYS A 445 25.23 7.57 -35.61
N PHE A 446 26.47 7.66 -35.14
CA PHE A 446 27.54 8.37 -35.86
C PHE A 446 28.32 7.47 -36.83
N GLN A 447 27.91 6.20 -37.01
CA GLN A 447 28.53 5.32 -37.99
C GLN A 447 28.28 5.80 -39.42
N ARG A 448 29.23 5.53 -40.33
CA ARG A 448 29.01 5.77 -41.77
C ARG A 448 27.91 4.85 -42.30
N SER A 449 27.12 5.30 -43.28
CA SER A 449 25.90 4.62 -43.75
C SER A 449 26.09 3.14 -44.09
N LYS A 450 27.24 2.76 -44.69
CA LYS A 450 27.56 1.35 -44.99
C LYS A 450 27.77 0.51 -43.73
N ARG A 451 28.46 1.06 -42.71
CA ARG A 451 28.70 0.36 -41.44
C ARG A 451 27.43 0.30 -40.61
N TYR A 452 26.66 1.38 -40.54
CA TYR A 452 25.35 1.43 -39.88
C TYR A 452 24.43 0.27 -40.33
N ARG A 453 24.27 0.07 -41.64
CA ARG A 453 23.43 -1.01 -42.17
C ARG A 453 23.89 -2.41 -41.73
N ASN A 454 25.19 -2.60 -41.55
CA ASN A 454 25.76 -3.89 -41.23
C ASN A 454 25.78 -4.19 -39.73
N VAL A 455 25.89 -3.17 -38.87
CA VAL A 455 26.10 -3.37 -37.43
C VAL A 455 24.87 -3.10 -36.58
N LYS A 456 23.88 -2.35 -37.08
CA LYS A 456 22.74 -1.92 -36.24
C LYS A 456 21.96 -3.09 -35.64
N VAL A 457 21.75 -4.18 -36.39
CA VAL A 457 20.98 -5.34 -35.91
C VAL A 457 21.76 -6.05 -34.83
N GLN A 458 23.02 -6.43 -35.13
CA GLN A 458 23.87 -7.10 -34.15
C GLN A 458 24.10 -6.28 -32.87
N PHE A 459 24.33 -4.97 -32.99
CA PHE A 459 24.48 -4.12 -31.81
C PHE A 459 23.19 -4.04 -30.99
N THR A 460 22.03 -3.98 -31.65
CA THR A 460 20.74 -4.02 -30.94
C THR A 460 20.54 -5.35 -30.24
N ASP A 461 20.81 -6.48 -30.90
CA ASP A 461 20.71 -7.81 -30.30
C ASP A 461 21.63 -7.94 -29.07
N ASP A 462 22.90 -7.53 -29.22
CA ASP A 462 23.91 -7.57 -28.15
C ASP A 462 23.54 -6.66 -26.97
N PHE A 463 22.86 -5.54 -27.23
CA PHE A 463 22.39 -4.62 -26.17
C PHE A 463 21.17 -5.19 -25.46
N VAL A 464 20.15 -5.65 -26.19
CA VAL A 464 18.92 -6.22 -25.60
C VAL A 464 19.25 -7.48 -24.78
N ALA A 465 20.18 -8.31 -25.23
CA ALA A 465 20.63 -9.51 -24.52
C ALA A 465 21.27 -9.26 -23.14
N GLN A 466 21.64 -8.01 -22.82
CA GLN A 466 22.13 -7.66 -21.48
C GLN A 466 21.00 -7.55 -20.45
N TYR A 467 19.77 -7.31 -20.90
CA TYR A 467 18.63 -7.01 -20.03
C TYR A 467 17.44 -7.97 -20.22
N VAL A 468 17.32 -8.62 -21.38
CA VAL A 468 16.25 -9.56 -21.71
C VAL A 468 16.86 -10.91 -22.09
N ASP A 469 16.33 -12.01 -21.54
CA ASP A 469 16.81 -13.36 -21.87
C ASP A 469 16.62 -13.64 -23.37
N PRO A 470 17.69 -13.97 -24.12
CA PRO A 470 17.61 -14.33 -25.54
C PRO A 470 16.67 -15.49 -25.86
N ASN A 471 16.34 -16.33 -24.87
CA ASN A 471 15.42 -17.46 -25.04
C ASN A 471 13.96 -17.11 -24.65
N SER A 472 13.71 -15.88 -24.21
CA SER A 472 12.36 -15.43 -23.88
C SER A 472 11.50 -15.27 -25.14
N PRO A 473 10.18 -15.53 -25.05
CA PRO A 473 9.28 -15.38 -26.20
C PRO A 473 9.17 -13.93 -26.70
N ASP A 474 9.53 -12.96 -25.86
CA ASP A 474 9.39 -11.53 -26.15
C ASP A 474 10.67 -10.90 -26.73
N PHE A 475 11.80 -11.63 -26.73
CA PHE A 475 13.11 -11.10 -27.11
C PHE A 475 13.12 -10.45 -28.50
N ASP A 476 12.62 -11.17 -29.52
CA ASP A 476 12.59 -10.69 -30.90
C ASP A 476 11.67 -9.46 -31.06
N ALA A 477 10.56 -9.41 -30.31
CA ALA A 477 9.65 -8.27 -30.32
C ALA A 477 10.30 -7.02 -29.71
N VAL A 478 11.03 -7.18 -28.61
CA VAL A 478 11.81 -6.12 -27.97
C VAL A 478 12.92 -5.62 -28.89
N VAL A 479 13.66 -6.52 -29.56
CA VAL A 479 14.69 -6.16 -30.54
C VAL A 479 14.12 -5.29 -31.66
N GLU A 480 12.98 -5.66 -32.25
CA GLU A 480 12.35 -4.86 -33.30
C GLU A 480 11.88 -3.48 -32.80
N ALA A 481 11.33 -3.42 -31.57
CA ALA A 481 10.94 -2.15 -30.96
C ALA A 481 12.13 -1.21 -30.75
N VAL A 482 13.26 -1.72 -30.23
CA VAL A 482 14.51 -0.96 -30.08
C VAL A 482 15.08 -0.54 -31.43
N LEU A 483 15.05 -1.43 -32.43
CA LEU A 483 15.52 -1.11 -33.78
C LEU A 483 14.74 0.04 -34.40
N GLU A 484 13.45 0.18 -34.10
CA GLU A 484 12.64 1.30 -34.57
C GLU A 484 13.10 2.62 -33.96
N VAL A 485 13.39 2.63 -32.65
CA VAL A 485 13.97 3.82 -31.98
C VAL A 485 15.33 4.18 -32.57
N VAL A 486 16.21 3.19 -32.81
CA VAL A 486 17.53 3.38 -33.46
C VAL A 486 17.38 3.99 -34.87
N ARG A 487 16.40 3.52 -35.65
CA ARG A 487 16.12 4.06 -37.01
C ARG A 487 15.71 5.52 -36.95
N GLN A 488 14.91 5.91 -35.97
CA GLN A 488 14.46 7.29 -35.80
C GLN A 488 15.58 8.20 -35.28
N ALA A 489 16.34 7.75 -34.28
CA ALA A 489 17.49 8.46 -33.73
C ALA A 489 18.54 8.82 -34.81
N ARG A 490 18.65 7.99 -35.84
CA ARG A 490 19.56 8.21 -36.97
C ARG A 490 19.31 9.51 -37.73
N TYR A 491 18.07 10.00 -37.77
CA TYR A 491 17.67 11.18 -38.54
C TYR A 491 17.65 12.47 -37.74
N VAL A 492 17.82 12.41 -36.42
CA VAL A 492 17.96 13.59 -35.56
C VAL A 492 19.25 14.33 -35.89
N THR A 493 19.20 15.66 -35.98
CA THR A 493 20.36 16.49 -36.29
C THR A 493 21.42 16.38 -35.18
N PRO A 494 22.73 16.58 -35.46
CA PRO A 494 23.75 16.65 -34.42
C PRO A 494 23.46 17.72 -33.37
N GLU A 495 22.94 18.88 -33.80
CA GLU A 495 22.61 19.99 -32.92
C GLU A 495 21.49 19.64 -31.93
N ASP A 496 20.41 19.00 -32.40
CA ASP A 496 19.33 18.53 -31.53
C ASP A 496 19.80 17.39 -30.63
N TRP A 497 20.70 16.53 -31.13
CA TRP A 497 21.29 15.42 -30.39
C TRP A 497 22.09 15.91 -29.18
N GLU A 498 22.96 16.90 -29.38
CA GLU A 498 23.75 17.54 -28.30
C GLU A 498 22.89 18.41 -27.36
N SER A 499 21.67 18.75 -27.78
CA SER A 499 20.72 19.56 -27.00
C SER A 499 19.74 18.72 -26.16
N GLY A 500 19.97 17.41 -26.05
CA GLY A 500 19.20 16.51 -25.16
C GLY A 500 18.31 15.49 -25.88
N ALA A 501 18.28 15.46 -27.22
CA ALA A 501 17.56 14.41 -27.93
C ALA A 501 18.22 13.04 -27.74
N ASP A 502 19.53 12.98 -27.47
CA ASP A 502 20.21 11.74 -27.10
C ASP A 502 19.56 11.06 -25.89
N VAL A 503 19.31 11.81 -24.81
CA VAL A 503 18.66 11.34 -23.58
C VAL A 503 17.20 10.96 -23.83
N GLU A 504 16.46 11.73 -24.62
CA GLU A 504 15.08 11.40 -25.02
C GLU A 504 15.02 10.03 -25.72
N TYR A 505 15.88 9.83 -26.73
CA TYR A 505 15.93 8.57 -27.47
C TYR A 505 16.49 7.42 -26.61
N GLY A 506 17.41 7.69 -25.68
CA GLY A 506 17.88 6.73 -24.68
C GLY A 506 16.73 6.23 -23.80
N ALA A 507 15.92 7.14 -23.25
CA ALA A 507 14.73 6.77 -22.49
C ALA A 507 13.72 5.97 -23.32
N ARG A 508 13.54 6.30 -24.60
CA ARG A 508 12.68 5.53 -25.51
C ARG A 508 13.19 4.10 -25.77
N VAL A 509 14.50 3.90 -25.85
CA VAL A 509 15.10 2.55 -25.94
C VAL A 509 14.79 1.74 -24.68
N ILE A 510 15.03 2.31 -23.50
CA ILE A 510 14.76 1.63 -22.22
C ILE A 510 13.26 1.34 -22.03
N ARG A 511 12.37 2.24 -22.47
CA ARG A 511 10.91 2.01 -22.51
C ARG A 511 10.51 0.90 -23.47
N ALA A 512 11.10 0.84 -24.66
CA ALA A 512 10.83 -0.22 -25.65
C ALA A 512 11.22 -1.62 -25.14
N MET A 513 12.15 -1.69 -24.18
CA MET A 513 12.52 -2.93 -23.49
C MET A 513 11.68 -3.22 -22.24
N GLY A 514 10.73 -2.34 -21.89
CA GLY A 514 9.91 -2.47 -20.68
C GLY A 514 10.68 -2.26 -19.37
N LEU A 515 11.87 -1.65 -19.42
CA LEU A 515 12.74 -1.46 -18.26
C LEU A 515 12.49 -0.14 -17.51
N LEU A 516 11.98 0.89 -18.21
CA LEU A 516 11.46 2.10 -17.58
C LEU A 516 10.00 1.85 -17.22
N GLN A 517 9.63 2.11 -15.96
CA GLN A 517 8.23 2.04 -15.55
C GLN A 517 7.41 3.15 -16.23
N GLU A 518 6.86 2.85 -17.40
CA GLU A 518 5.68 3.55 -17.86
C GLU A 518 4.50 2.98 -17.09
N LEU A 519 4.16 3.61 -15.98
CA LEU A 519 2.83 3.44 -15.42
C LEU A 519 1.86 4.12 -16.39
N GLU A 520 1.57 3.47 -17.52
CA GLU A 520 0.25 3.59 -18.13
C GLU A 520 -0.73 3.39 -16.98
N VAL A 521 -1.60 4.36 -16.74
CA VAL A 521 -2.77 4.13 -15.90
C VAL A 521 -3.65 3.27 -16.79
N PRO A 522 -3.74 1.94 -16.63
CA PRO A 522 -4.77 1.23 -17.35
C PRO A 522 -6.07 1.85 -16.88
N ALA A 523 -6.97 2.17 -17.81
CA ALA A 523 -8.34 2.37 -17.40
C ALA A 523 -8.77 1.10 -16.65
N PRO A 524 -9.50 1.20 -15.53
CA PRO A 524 -9.82 0.09 -14.62
C PRO A 524 -10.83 -0.91 -15.21
N GLU A 525 -10.75 -1.21 -16.51
CA GLU A 525 -11.80 -1.91 -17.23
C GLU A 525 -11.79 -3.43 -16.97
N ASN A 526 -10.68 -4.00 -16.45
CA ASN A 526 -10.54 -5.46 -16.24
C ASN A 526 -9.86 -5.89 -14.92
N GLU A 527 -9.65 -4.98 -13.96
CA GLU A 527 -8.95 -5.30 -12.70
C GLU A 527 -9.86 -6.11 -11.77
N GLN A 528 -9.34 -7.24 -11.26
CA GLN A 528 -10.02 -8.07 -10.26
C GLN A 528 -9.56 -7.77 -8.84
N TYR A 529 -8.32 -7.29 -8.69
CA TYR A 529 -7.69 -6.99 -7.41
C TYR A 529 -7.05 -5.61 -7.44
N ASP A 530 -6.92 -4.96 -6.29
CA ASP A 530 -6.11 -3.77 -6.10
C ASP A 530 -4.91 -4.00 -5.16
N TRP A 531 -4.08 -2.97 -4.97
CA TRP A 531 -2.91 -3.07 -4.11
C TRP A 531 -3.26 -3.36 -2.65
N ARG A 532 -4.43 -2.91 -2.17
CA ARG A 532 -4.89 -3.18 -0.81
C ARG A 532 -5.29 -4.65 -0.67
N ASP A 533 -5.96 -5.20 -1.68
CA ASP A 533 -6.25 -6.63 -1.75
C ASP A 533 -4.93 -7.43 -1.71
N LEU A 534 -3.91 -7.03 -2.49
CA LEU A 534 -2.60 -7.67 -2.43
C LEU A 534 -1.94 -7.53 -1.05
N TYR A 535 -2.01 -6.38 -0.42
CA TYR A 535 -1.47 -6.19 0.93
C TYR A 535 -2.11 -7.18 1.91
N GLU A 536 -3.45 -7.31 1.89
CA GLU A 536 -4.19 -8.22 2.78
C GLU A 536 -3.89 -9.69 2.45
N LEU A 537 -3.92 -10.08 1.17
CA LEU A 537 -3.66 -11.45 0.72
C LEU A 537 -2.23 -11.90 1.01
N LEU A 538 -1.22 -11.06 0.70
CA LEU A 538 0.19 -11.46 0.83
C LEU A 538 0.68 -11.40 2.29
N THR A 539 0.05 -10.58 3.15
CA THR A 539 0.33 -10.57 4.59
C THR A 539 -0.40 -11.67 5.35
N ASP A 540 -1.35 -12.36 4.73
CA ASP A 540 -2.01 -13.51 5.35
C ASP A 540 -1.02 -14.65 5.64
N SER A 541 -0.98 -15.10 6.89
CA SER A 541 -0.08 -16.17 7.35
C SER A 541 -0.22 -17.49 6.57
N ARG A 542 -1.34 -17.71 5.88
CA ARG A 542 -1.61 -18.91 5.09
C ARG A 542 -1.18 -18.80 3.63
N ALA A 543 -0.86 -17.60 3.14
CA ALA A 543 -0.44 -17.39 1.76
C ALA A 543 0.77 -18.26 1.39
N VAL A 544 1.72 -18.46 2.32
CA VAL A 544 2.88 -19.34 2.12
C VAL A 544 2.45 -20.78 1.86
N ALA A 545 1.56 -21.32 2.69
CA ALA A 545 1.06 -22.70 2.53
C ALA A 545 0.26 -22.85 1.23
N MET A 546 -0.45 -21.80 0.81
CA MET A 546 -1.17 -21.77 -0.45
C MET A 546 -0.21 -21.82 -1.64
N ALA A 547 0.80 -20.96 -1.68
CA ALA A 547 1.82 -20.97 -2.72
C ALA A 547 2.55 -22.32 -2.82
N GLN A 548 2.87 -22.95 -1.67
CA GLN A 548 3.46 -24.29 -1.63
C GLN A 548 2.55 -25.38 -2.21
N THR A 549 1.23 -25.24 -2.04
CA THR A 549 0.26 -26.15 -2.66
C THR A 549 0.28 -26.01 -4.19
N TRP A 550 0.49 -24.79 -4.71
CA TRP A 550 0.64 -24.52 -6.14
C TRP A 550 1.99 -24.97 -6.72
N MET A 551 3.07 -24.92 -5.94
CA MET A 551 4.38 -25.45 -6.34
C MET A 551 4.35 -26.96 -6.64
N ALA A 552 3.57 -27.72 -5.87
CA ALA A 552 3.52 -29.17 -5.96
C ALA A 552 2.68 -29.68 -7.15
N ALA A 553 2.03 -28.79 -7.90
CA ALA A 553 1.19 -29.19 -9.02
C ALA A 553 2.01 -29.52 -10.28
N PRO A 554 1.58 -30.53 -11.07
CA PRO A 554 2.13 -30.79 -12.39
C PRO A 554 2.00 -29.55 -13.29
N PRO A 555 2.96 -29.33 -14.22
CA PRO A 555 2.86 -28.25 -15.20
C PRO A 555 1.58 -28.42 -16.03
N ARG A 556 0.81 -27.33 -16.15
CA ARG A 556 -0.43 -27.27 -16.95
C ARG A 556 -0.13 -27.08 -18.43
#